data_AF-A0AAU8JTB0-F1
#
_entry.id   AF-A0AAU8JTB0-F1
#
_cell.length_a   1.000
_cell.length_b   1.000
_cell.length_c   1.000
_cell.angle_alpha   90.00
_cell.angle_beta   90.00
_cell.angle_gamma   90.00
#
_symmetry.space_group_name_H-M   'P 1'
#
loop_
_entity.id
_entity.type
_entity.pdbx_description
1 polymer ?
#
loop_
_entity_poly.entity_id
_entity_poly.type
_entity_poly.pdbx_seq_one_letter_code
_entity_poly.pdbx_strand_id
1 'polypeptide(L)'
;MPDTSDQDRVTPFLQAGERLVGAAAFELAPGIPRPPERLLTPRPQNALERRIAKPFAALAKVQAALNPLSTAAGAAQEAMEDAVPDSLWHGRGMGGDWGSAAGRFVVRMHDRGALGRGVLAVTDRRVLAVVDLSPVWNVLGREDAVHWQEPRAAVTDARRNAKGVTQRGRVDLFFHDGSWTGVVTDFATKADPLAAAFRS
;
A
#
# COMPACT_ATOMS: atom_id res chain seq x y z
N MET A 1 -22.62 -9.04 1.97
CA MET A 1 -22.26 -9.54 0.63
C MET A 1 -20.79 -9.28 0.41
N PRO A 2 -20.03 -10.17 -0.24
CA PRO A 2 -18.68 -9.84 -0.69
C PRO A 2 -18.76 -8.60 -1.59
N ASP A 3 -17.85 -7.66 -1.39
CA ASP A 3 -17.72 -6.48 -2.23
C ASP A 3 -17.22 -6.95 -3.60
N THR A 4 -18.12 -7.05 -4.58
CA THR A 4 -17.82 -7.52 -5.93
C THR A 4 -16.76 -6.66 -6.60
N SER A 5 -16.61 -5.39 -6.20
CA SER A 5 -15.65 -4.48 -6.83
C SER A 5 -14.19 -4.93 -6.67
N ASP A 6 -13.81 -5.51 -5.52
CA ASP A 6 -12.44 -5.98 -5.30
C ASP A 6 -12.16 -7.27 -6.11
N GLN A 7 -13.15 -8.14 -6.23
CA GLN A 7 -13.03 -9.38 -7.01
C GLN A 7 -12.99 -9.09 -8.51
N ASP A 8 -13.81 -8.16 -8.99
CA ASP A 8 -13.87 -7.75 -10.39
C ASP A 8 -12.54 -7.15 -10.85
N ARG A 9 -11.83 -6.43 -9.97
CA ARG A 9 -10.48 -5.92 -10.25
C ARG A 9 -9.42 -7.01 -10.41
N VAL A 10 -9.58 -8.14 -9.71
CA VAL A 10 -8.58 -9.21 -9.69
C VAL A 10 -8.85 -10.25 -10.78
N THR A 11 -10.12 -10.50 -11.09
CA THR A 11 -10.58 -11.56 -12.00
C THR A 11 -9.83 -11.57 -13.35
N PRO A 12 -9.57 -10.43 -14.01
CA PRO A 12 -8.81 -10.40 -15.27
C PRO A 12 -7.37 -10.93 -15.17
N PHE A 13 -6.80 -10.97 -13.96
CA PHE A 13 -5.42 -11.38 -13.72
C PHE A 13 -5.27 -12.85 -13.27
N LEU A 14 -6.39 -13.56 -13.14
CA LEU A 14 -6.39 -14.98 -12.83
C LEU A 14 -5.91 -15.80 -14.02
N GLN A 15 -5.08 -16.79 -13.76
CA GLN A 15 -4.67 -17.80 -14.74
C GLN A 15 -5.82 -18.77 -15.02
N ALA A 16 -5.73 -19.49 -16.15
CA ALA A 16 -6.70 -20.53 -16.47
C ALA A 16 -6.77 -21.59 -15.36
N GLY A 17 -7.98 -21.82 -14.85
CA GLY A 17 -8.27 -22.76 -13.77
C GLY A 17 -7.79 -22.32 -12.38
N GLU A 18 -7.31 -21.08 -12.23
CA GLU A 18 -7.02 -20.48 -10.92
C GLU A 18 -8.32 -20.00 -10.27
N ARG A 19 -8.48 -20.26 -8.97
CA ARG A 19 -9.68 -19.89 -8.21
C ARG A 19 -9.35 -18.79 -7.22
N LEU A 20 -10.12 -17.70 -7.27
CA LEU A 20 -10.05 -16.66 -6.26
C LEU A 20 -10.67 -17.16 -4.95
N VAL A 21 -9.93 -17.03 -3.85
CA VAL A 21 -10.36 -17.43 -2.50
C VAL A 21 -10.82 -16.22 -1.71
N GLY A 22 -10.10 -15.11 -1.80
CA GLY A 22 -10.46 -13.86 -1.15
C GLY A 22 -9.77 -12.67 -1.81
N ALA A 23 -10.41 -11.51 -1.74
CA ALA A 23 -9.83 -10.24 -2.19
C ALA A 23 -10.34 -9.12 -1.30
N ALA A 24 -9.47 -8.15 -1.02
CA ALA A 24 -9.86 -6.92 -0.35
C ALA A 24 -8.92 -5.78 -0.75
N ALA A 25 -9.50 -4.59 -0.92
CA ALA A 25 -8.72 -3.35 -0.91
C ALA A 25 -7.89 -3.25 0.38
N PHE A 26 -6.65 -2.78 0.24
CA PHE A 26 -5.73 -2.59 1.35
C PHE A 26 -4.83 -1.39 1.14
N GLU A 27 -4.32 -0.90 2.26
CA GLU A 27 -3.18 0.02 2.36
C GLU A 27 -2.12 -0.57 3.30
N LEU A 28 -0.87 -0.15 3.15
CA LEU A 28 0.20 -0.48 4.08
C LEU A 28 -0.14 0.08 5.47
N ALA A 29 0.03 -0.73 6.51
CA ALA A 29 -0.29 -0.29 7.87
C ALA A 29 0.61 0.89 8.31
N PRO A 30 0.07 1.84 9.09
CA PRO A 30 0.88 2.86 9.75
C PRO A 30 2.03 2.25 10.57
N GLY A 31 3.17 2.94 10.59
CA GLY A 31 4.41 2.46 11.21
C GLY A 31 5.25 1.54 10.32
N ILE A 32 4.90 1.35 9.05
CA ILE A 32 5.80 0.79 8.03
C ILE A 32 6.82 1.88 7.65
N PRO A 33 8.13 1.64 7.80
CA PRO A 33 9.13 2.62 7.39
C PRO A 33 9.11 2.83 5.88
N ARG A 34 9.47 4.02 5.43
CA ARG A 34 9.68 4.29 4.01
C ARG A 34 10.96 3.58 3.53
N PRO A 35 10.92 2.82 2.42
CA PRO A 35 12.12 2.19 1.88
C PRO A 35 13.20 3.21 1.50
N PRO A 36 14.49 2.89 1.71
CA PRO A 36 15.60 3.69 1.19
C PRO A 36 15.50 3.89 -0.32
N GLU A 37 15.78 5.10 -0.80
CA GLU A 37 15.63 5.46 -2.22
C GLU A 37 16.41 4.53 -3.17
N ARG A 38 17.57 4.03 -2.73
CA ARG A 38 18.39 3.07 -3.49
C ARG A 38 17.69 1.73 -3.81
N LEU A 39 16.62 1.40 -3.08
CA LEU A 39 15.84 0.18 -3.30
C LEU A 39 14.62 0.42 -4.20
N LEU A 40 14.26 1.69 -4.45
CA LEU A 40 13.13 2.04 -5.30
C LEU A 40 13.59 2.11 -6.75
N THR A 41 12.74 1.67 -7.68
CA THR A 41 13.04 1.88 -9.10
C THR A 41 12.97 3.38 -9.38
N PRO A 42 14.02 4.02 -9.92
CA PRO A 42 13.94 5.41 -10.31
C PRO A 42 12.79 5.59 -11.32
N ARG A 43 11.78 6.38 -10.95
CA ARG A 43 10.66 6.65 -11.86
C ARG A 43 11.21 7.42 -13.06
N PRO A 44 11.10 6.91 -14.30
CA PRO A 44 11.45 7.70 -15.46
C PRO A 44 10.49 8.88 -15.53
N GLN A 45 10.94 10.07 -15.16
CA GLN A 45 10.16 11.29 -15.28
C GLN A 45 9.89 11.53 -16.77
N ASN A 46 8.65 11.29 -17.18
CA ASN A 46 8.19 11.57 -18.53
C ASN A 46 8.23 13.10 -18.76
N ALA A 47 8.44 13.50 -20.03
CA ALA A 47 8.69 14.91 -20.39
C ALA A 47 7.52 15.83 -19.99
N LEU A 48 6.31 15.28 -19.90
CA LEU A 48 5.12 15.98 -19.46
C LEU A 48 5.16 16.27 -17.95
N GLU A 49 5.45 15.29 -17.08
CA GLU A 49 5.59 15.52 -15.62
C GLU A 49 6.62 16.63 -15.32
N ARG A 50 7.75 16.67 -16.05
CA ARG A 50 8.74 17.76 -15.90
C ARG A 50 8.19 19.14 -16.28
N ARG A 51 7.26 19.17 -17.24
CA ARG A 51 6.68 20.40 -17.80
C ARG A 51 5.57 20.96 -16.92
N ILE A 52 4.82 20.11 -16.21
CA ILE A 52 3.78 20.51 -15.23
C ILE A 52 4.31 20.65 -13.80
N ALA A 53 5.39 19.97 -13.42
CA ALA A 53 5.97 20.13 -12.07
C ALA A 53 6.50 21.55 -11.81
N LYS A 54 7.07 22.21 -12.83
CA LYS A 54 7.59 23.59 -12.71
C LYS A 54 6.50 24.63 -12.40
N PRO A 55 5.37 24.69 -13.12
CA PRO A 55 4.31 25.64 -12.80
C PRO A 55 3.63 25.34 -11.46
N PHE A 56 3.44 24.06 -11.09
CA PHE A 56 2.87 23.72 -9.77
C PHE A 56 3.81 24.07 -8.62
N ALA A 57 5.11 23.82 -8.75
CA ALA A 57 6.10 24.21 -7.74
C ALA A 57 6.22 25.74 -7.61
N ALA A 58 6.07 26.48 -8.71
CA ALA A 58 6.02 27.93 -8.70
C ALA A 58 4.75 28.45 -8.00
N LEU A 59 3.59 27.84 -8.26
CA LEU A 59 2.33 28.18 -7.59
C LEU A 59 2.42 27.93 -6.08
N ALA A 60 2.95 26.77 -5.67
CA ALA A 60 3.14 26.44 -4.26
C ALA A 60 4.07 27.43 -3.54
N LYS A 61 5.13 27.88 -4.21
CA LYS A 61 6.04 28.92 -3.68
C LYS A 61 5.35 30.29 -3.55
N VAL A 62 4.53 30.67 -4.53
CA VAL A 62 3.75 31.93 -4.47
C VAL A 62 2.73 31.87 -3.33
N GLN A 63 2.05 30.73 -3.17
CA GLN A 63 1.07 30.55 -2.12
C GLN A 63 1.70 30.54 -0.71
N ALA A 64 2.88 29.95 -0.56
CA ALA A 64 3.69 30.02 0.66
C ALA A 64 4.20 31.44 0.95
N ALA A 65 4.53 32.22 -0.08
CA ALA A 65 4.94 33.62 0.08
C ALA A 65 3.77 34.55 0.46
N LEU A 66 2.55 34.23 0.03
CA LEU A 66 1.35 35.02 0.32
C LEU A 66 0.73 34.71 1.70
N ASN A 67 1.01 33.54 2.28
CA ASN A 67 0.49 33.14 3.60
C ASN A 67 1.57 32.47 4.48
N PRO A 68 2.67 33.16 4.80
CA PRO A 68 3.81 32.58 5.52
C PRO A 68 3.44 32.08 6.93
N LEU A 69 2.47 32.72 7.61
CA LEU A 69 2.02 32.34 8.94
C LEU A 69 1.13 31.09 8.94
N SER A 70 0.27 30.92 7.93
CA SER A 70 -0.58 29.72 7.81
C SER A 70 0.22 28.50 7.34
N THR A 71 1.22 28.69 6.49
CA THR A 71 2.13 27.60 6.10
C THR A 71 3.13 27.24 7.19
N ALA A 72 3.60 28.19 8.00
CA ALA A 72 4.48 27.88 9.12
C ALA A 72 3.75 27.18 10.26
N ALA A 73 2.52 27.58 10.58
CA ALA A 73 1.70 26.90 11.59
C ALA A 73 1.22 25.52 11.12
N GLY A 74 0.77 25.39 9.86
CA GLY A 74 0.39 24.10 9.27
C GLY A 74 1.58 23.15 9.12
N ALA A 75 2.72 23.62 8.62
CA ALA A 75 3.92 22.80 8.48
C ALA A 75 4.60 22.50 9.83
N ALA A 76 4.48 23.36 10.84
CA ALA A 76 4.96 23.04 12.18
C ALA A 76 4.08 22.01 12.89
N GLN A 77 2.76 22.03 12.64
CA GLN A 77 1.84 21.03 13.17
C GLN A 77 1.97 19.69 12.44
N GLU A 78 2.06 19.69 11.11
CA GLU A 78 2.38 18.48 10.32
C GLU A 78 3.77 17.95 10.66
N ALA A 79 4.79 18.80 10.83
CA ALA A 79 6.13 18.35 11.24
C ALA A 79 6.19 17.90 12.71
N MET A 80 5.33 18.41 13.61
CA MET A 80 5.23 17.88 14.99
C MET A 80 4.48 16.56 15.05
N GLU A 81 3.47 16.36 14.20
CA GLU A 81 2.76 15.09 14.05
C GLU A 81 3.65 14.04 13.34
N ASP A 82 4.48 14.44 12.37
CA ASP A 82 5.51 13.59 11.72
C ASP A 82 6.78 13.37 12.59
N ALA A 83 7.05 14.23 13.58
CA ALA A 83 8.25 14.14 14.41
C ALA A 83 8.21 12.99 15.42
N VAL A 84 7.02 12.44 15.71
CA VAL A 84 6.91 11.20 16.46
C VAL A 84 6.83 10.07 15.44
N PRO A 85 7.82 9.15 15.38
CA PRO A 85 7.72 8.01 14.48
C PRO A 85 6.35 7.34 14.66
N ASP A 86 5.57 7.21 13.59
CA ASP A 86 4.26 6.52 13.58
C ASP A 86 4.30 5.18 14.33
N SER A 87 5.47 4.53 14.31
CA SER A 87 5.75 3.30 15.05
C SER A 87 5.61 3.38 16.58
N LEU A 88 5.70 4.56 17.19
CA LEU A 88 5.53 4.77 18.63
C LEU A 88 4.04 4.85 19.00
N TRP A 89 3.19 5.37 18.12
CA TRP A 89 1.74 5.44 18.34
C TRP A 89 1.01 4.19 17.83
N HIS A 90 1.48 3.60 16.74
CA HIS A 90 0.81 2.50 16.03
C HIS A 90 1.54 1.14 16.17
N GLY A 91 2.68 1.13 16.88
CA GLY A 91 3.60 -0.01 16.93
C GLY A 91 4.31 -0.24 15.59
N ARG A 92 5.21 -1.22 15.52
CA ARG A 92 5.83 -1.61 14.24
C ARG A 92 4.75 -1.96 13.21
N GLY A 93 4.92 -1.49 11.98
CA GLY A 93 4.13 -1.90 10.83
C GLY A 93 4.76 -3.07 10.05
N MET A 94 6.05 -3.34 10.27
CA MET A 94 6.80 -4.41 9.61
C MET A 94 7.82 -5.03 10.57
N GLY A 95 8.04 -6.33 10.48
CA GLY A 95 9.16 -7.05 11.08
C GLY A 95 10.02 -7.72 10.01
N GLY A 96 11.34 -7.70 10.21
CA GLY A 96 12.33 -8.07 9.19
C GLY A 96 13.12 -6.87 8.70
N ASP A 97 14.08 -7.11 7.79
CA ASP A 97 14.86 -6.07 7.12
C ASP A 97 14.38 -5.87 5.68
N TRP A 98 15.05 -4.99 4.92
CA TRP A 98 14.68 -4.71 3.52
C TRP A 98 14.96 -5.88 2.56
N GLY A 99 15.83 -6.80 2.95
CA GLY A 99 16.15 -8.01 2.19
C GLY A 99 15.14 -9.14 2.40
N SER A 100 14.33 -9.09 3.47
CA SER A 100 13.31 -10.10 3.76
C SER A 100 12.12 -10.06 2.78
N ALA A 101 11.27 -11.08 2.81
CA ALA A 101 10.06 -11.14 2.01
C ALA A 101 9.10 -9.97 2.32
N ALA A 102 8.91 -9.63 3.60
CA ALA A 102 8.16 -8.45 4.00
C ALA A 102 8.79 -7.15 3.47
N GLY A 103 10.11 -7.01 3.60
CA GLY A 103 10.85 -5.85 3.09
C GLY A 103 10.68 -5.68 1.58
N ARG A 104 10.83 -6.76 0.81
CA ARG A 104 10.64 -6.76 -0.65
C ARG A 104 9.20 -6.44 -1.05
N PHE A 105 8.21 -6.96 -0.32
CA PHE A 105 6.80 -6.59 -0.52
C PHE A 105 6.59 -5.09 -0.31
N VAL A 106 7.07 -4.54 0.81
CA VAL A 106 6.93 -3.10 1.12
C VAL A 106 7.66 -2.23 0.09
N VAL A 107 8.90 -2.57 -0.26
CA VAL A 107 9.66 -1.90 -1.32
C VAL A 107 8.84 -1.86 -2.60
N ARG A 108 8.24 -3.00 -2.98
CA ARG A 108 7.42 -3.09 -4.18
C ARG A 108 6.17 -2.23 -4.07
N MET A 109 5.47 -2.23 -2.94
CA MET A 109 4.28 -1.39 -2.73
C MET A 109 4.57 0.12 -2.67
N HIS A 110 5.81 0.53 -2.47
CA HIS A 110 6.26 1.91 -2.63
C HIS A 110 6.81 2.23 -4.03
N ASP A 111 6.96 1.21 -4.88
CA ASP A 111 7.48 1.37 -6.23
C ASP A 111 6.38 1.77 -7.22
N ARG A 112 6.79 2.35 -8.35
CA ARG A 112 5.98 2.63 -9.56
C ARG A 112 4.49 2.88 -9.31
N GLY A 113 4.14 3.95 -8.57
CA GLY A 113 2.75 4.42 -8.48
C GLY A 113 1.80 3.59 -7.61
N ALA A 114 2.26 2.51 -6.98
CA ALA A 114 1.44 1.71 -6.07
C ALA A 114 1.00 2.47 -4.80
N LEU A 115 1.70 3.54 -4.42
CA LEU A 115 1.34 4.43 -3.31
C LEU A 115 1.00 3.71 -1.99
N GLY A 116 1.57 2.53 -1.77
CA GLY A 116 1.29 1.70 -0.59
C GLY A 116 -0.13 1.13 -0.54
N ARG A 117 -0.89 1.09 -1.65
CA ARG A 117 -2.29 0.66 -1.67
C ARG A 117 -2.67 -0.15 -2.91
N GLY A 118 -3.71 -0.95 -2.80
CA GLY A 118 -4.18 -1.80 -3.89
C GLY A 118 -5.28 -2.75 -3.47
N VAL A 119 -5.47 -3.83 -4.22
CA VAL A 119 -6.26 -5.00 -3.82
C VAL A 119 -5.31 -6.15 -3.57
N LEU A 120 -5.36 -6.70 -2.36
CA LEU A 120 -4.67 -7.92 -2.01
C LEU A 120 -5.64 -9.07 -2.27
N ALA A 121 -5.20 -10.02 -3.08
CA ALA A 121 -5.98 -11.17 -3.47
C ALA A 121 -5.23 -12.46 -3.14
N VAL A 122 -5.98 -13.44 -2.69
CA VAL A 122 -5.51 -14.77 -2.37
C VAL A 122 -6.24 -15.74 -3.29
N THR A 123 -5.47 -16.52 -4.05
CA THR A 123 -5.99 -17.58 -4.91
C THR A 123 -5.58 -18.93 -4.37
N ASP A 124 -6.10 -20.01 -4.94
CA ASP A 124 -5.66 -21.37 -4.62
C ASP A 124 -4.18 -21.65 -4.92
N ARG A 125 -3.49 -20.76 -5.67
CA ARG A 125 -2.09 -20.94 -6.10
C ARG A 125 -1.11 -19.87 -5.61
N ARG A 126 -1.56 -18.62 -5.51
CA ARG A 126 -0.70 -17.46 -5.27
C ARG A 126 -1.41 -16.33 -4.52
N VAL A 127 -0.61 -15.39 -4.05
CA VAL A 127 -1.07 -14.13 -3.50
C VAL A 127 -0.71 -13.03 -4.50
N LEU A 128 -1.62 -12.12 -4.76
CA LEU A 128 -1.47 -11.04 -5.74
C LEU A 128 -1.75 -9.70 -5.06
N ALA A 129 -0.95 -8.68 -5.36
CA ALA A 129 -1.33 -7.30 -5.13
C ALA A 129 -1.57 -6.63 -6.48
N VAL A 130 -2.81 -6.21 -6.72
CA VAL A 130 -3.22 -5.46 -7.91
C VAL A 130 -3.30 -3.99 -7.53
N VAL A 131 -2.61 -3.13 -8.27
CA VAL A 131 -2.58 -1.69 -8.00
C VAL A 131 -3.06 -0.92 -9.22
N ASP A 132 -3.59 0.26 -8.98
CA ASP A 132 -3.95 1.20 -10.03
C ASP A 132 -2.71 2.01 -10.43
N LEU A 133 -2.23 1.81 -11.65
CA LEU A 133 -1.07 2.49 -12.21
C LEU A 133 -1.43 3.73 -13.03
N SER A 134 -2.70 4.11 -13.05
CA SER A 134 -3.18 5.25 -13.83
C SER A 134 -2.41 6.52 -13.46
N PRO A 135 -1.93 7.29 -14.44
CA PRO A 135 -1.38 8.59 -14.18
C PRO A 135 -2.43 9.48 -13.47
N VAL A 136 -1.99 10.35 -12.55
CA VAL A 136 -2.90 11.20 -11.75
C VAL A 136 -3.84 12.08 -12.60
N TRP A 137 -3.44 12.38 -13.84
CA TRP A 137 -4.24 13.15 -14.80
C TRP A 137 -5.25 12.29 -15.60
N ASN A 138 -5.14 10.96 -15.54
CA ASN A 138 -6.08 10.04 -16.13
C ASN A 138 -7.21 9.73 -15.14
N VAL A 139 -8.13 10.69 -14.98
CA VAL A 139 -9.26 10.59 -14.04
C VAL A 139 -10.33 9.60 -14.56
N LEU A 140 -10.29 9.25 -15.84
CA LEU A 140 -11.34 8.48 -16.53
C LEU A 140 -10.95 7.03 -16.82
N GLY A 141 -9.65 6.72 -16.90
CA GLY A 141 -9.16 5.38 -17.19
C GLY A 141 -8.48 4.78 -15.97
N ARG A 142 -8.91 3.58 -15.58
CA ARG A 142 -8.24 2.75 -14.57
C ARG A 142 -7.32 1.76 -15.25
N GLU A 143 -6.04 1.76 -14.87
CA GLU A 143 -5.03 0.83 -15.34
C GLU A 143 -4.59 -0.06 -14.17
N ASP A 144 -5.45 -1.03 -13.84
CA ASP A 144 -5.11 -2.05 -12.85
C ASP A 144 -4.01 -2.96 -13.43
N ALA A 145 -3.02 -3.31 -12.60
CA ALA A 145 -1.97 -4.24 -12.96
C ALA A 145 -1.49 -5.04 -11.76
N VAL A 146 -1.06 -6.29 -11.99
CA VAL A 146 -0.39 -7.10 -10.98
C VAL A 146 0.96 -6.46 -10.65
N HIS A 147 1.04 -5.87 -9.47
CA HIS A 147 2.22 -5.17 -9.01
C HIS A 147 3.19 -6.11 -8.31
N TRP A 148 2.64 -7.01 -7.51
CA TRP A 148 3.39 -8.00 -6.74
C TRP A 148 2.65 -9.33 -6.78
N GLN A 149 3.40 -10.43 -6.82
CA GLN A 149 2.87 -11.78 -6.71
C GLN A 149 3.89 -12.71 -6.06
N GLU A 150 3.40 -13.67 -5.28
CA GLU A 150 4.20 -14.75 -4.71
C GLU A 150 3.38 -16.06 -4.68
N PRO A 151 4.02 -17.24 -4.67
CA PRO A 151 3.32 -18.49 -4.39
C PRO A 151 2.54 -18.40 -3.09
N ARG A 152 1.39 -19.07 -3.00
CA ARG A 152 0.52 -19.03 -1.81
C ARG A 152 1.29 -19.40 -0.54
N ALA A 153 2.17 -20.40 -0.65
CA ALA A 153 3.02 -20.87 0.43
C ALA A 153 4.08 -19.86 0.92
N ALA A 154 4.34 -18.77 0.19
CA ALA A 154 5.27 -17.74 0.62
C ALA A 154 4.74 -16.93 1.80
N VAL A 155 3.41 -16.82 1.93
CA VAL A 155 2.72 -16.23 3.09
C VAL A 155 2.25 -17.38 3.98
N THR A 156 2.92 -17.56 5.11
CA THR A 156 2.68 -18.68 6.02
C THR A 156 1.46 -18.48 6.91
N ASP A 157 1.10 -17.23 7.19
CA ASP A 157 -0.05 -16.91 8.04
C ASP A 157 -0.54 -15.48 7.77
N ALA A 158 -1.81 -15.22 8.06
CA ALA A 158 -2.40 -13.89 8.06
C ALA A 158 -3.24 -13.73 9.32
N ARG A 159 -2.81 -12.81 10.20
CA ARG A 159 -3.42 -12.65 11.52
C ARG A 159 -4.07 -11.30 11.66
N ARG A 160 -5.25 -11.29 12.29
CA ARG A 160 -5.89 -10.06 12.72
C ARG A 160 -5.08 -9.43 13.83
N ASN A 161 -4.71 -8.17 13.64
CA ASN A 161 -4.00 -7.38 14.64
C ASN A 161 -4.57 -5.96 14.67
N ALA A 162 -5.88 -5.85 14.89
CA ALA A 162 -6.54 -4.56 14.97
C ALA A 162 -5.95 -3.72 16.11
N LYS A 163 -5.49 -2.51 15.81
CA LYS A 163 -4.95 -1.58 16.81
C LYS A 163 -5.69 -0.25 16.77
N GLY A 164 -6.27 0.12 17.91
CA GLY A 164 -7.03 1.37 18.05
C GLY A 164 -8.20 1.48 17.06
N VAL A 165 -8.69 2.70 16.90
CA VAL A 165 -9.82 3.01 15.99
C VAL A 165 -9.40 3.14 14.53
N THR A 166 -8.16 3.53 14.26
CA THR A 166 -7.65 3.80 12.90
C THR A 166 -7.16 2.54 12.17
N GLN A 167 -6.81 1.45 12.88
CA GLN A 167 -6.32 0.20 12.27
C GLN A 167 -7.26 -0.98 12.50
N ARG A 168 -8.57 -0.77 12.56
CA ARG A 168 -9.56 -1.85 12.77
C ARG A 168 -9.53 -2.91 11.66
N GLY A 169 -9.13 -2.53 10.45
CA GLY A 169 -8.92 -3.43 9.30
C GLY A 169 -7.56 -4.12 9.26
N ARG A 170 -6.72 -4.01 10.30
CA ARG A 170 -5.34 -4.50 10.23
C ARG A 170 -5.22 -6.02 10.19
N VAL A 171 -4.47 -6.50 9.22
CA VAL A 171 -4.03 -7.88 9.05
C VAL A 171 -2.51 -7.87 8.93
N ASP A 172 -1.82 -8.62 9.77
CA ASP A 172 -0.38 -8.84 9.62
C ASP A 172 -0.17 -10.10 8.77
N LEU A 173 0.53 -9.96 7.64
CA LEU A 173 0.95 -11.04 6.75
C LEU A 173 2.31 -11.54 7.20
N PHE A 174 2.41 -12.83 7.49
CA PHE A 174 3.65 -13.50 7.90
C PHE A 174 4.22 -14.29 6.74
N PHE A 175 5.52 -14.15 6.49
CA PHE A 175 6.22 -14.81 5.39
C PHE A 175 7.09 -15.97 5.90
N HIS A 176 7.47 -16.87 4.99
CA HIS A 176 8.24 -18.07 5.31
C HIS A 176 9.61 -17.80 5.97
N ASP A 177 10.21 -16.63 5.75
CA ASP A 177 11.48 -16.23 6.35
C ASP A 177 11.33 -15.64 7.76
N GLY A 178 10.12 -15.71 8.34
CA GLY A 178 9.78 -15.20 9.66
C GLY A 178 9.55 -13.68 9.69
N SER A 179 9.72 -12.99 8.56
CA SER A 179 9.36 -11.58 8.44
C SER A 179 7.84 -11.39 8.32
N TRP A 180 7.37 -10.18 8.59
CA TRP A 180 5.94 -9.87 8.52
C TRP A 180 5.68 -8.42 8.16
N THR A 181 4.52 -8.13 7.57
CA THR A 181 4.07 -6.76 7.25
C THR A 181 2.60 -6.58 7.54
N GLY A 182 2.24 -5.43 8.10
CA GLY A 182 0.85 -5.05 8.35
C GLY A 182 0.23 -4.45 7.09
N VAL A 183 -0.98 -4.87 6.78
CA VAL A 183 -1.86 -4.19 5.82
C VAL A 183 -3.17 -3.84 6.53
N VAL A 184 -3.83 -2.76 6.11
CA VAL A 184 -5.11 -2.33 6.65
C VAL A 184 -6.12 -2.36 5.52
N THR A 185 -7.20 -3.13 5.68
CA THR A 185 -8.33 -3.08 4.76
C THR A 185 -9.22 -1.89 5.07
N ASP A 186 -9.89 -1.35 4.05
CA ASP A 186 -10.80 -0.19 4.18
C ASP A 186 -11.86 -0.36 5.26
N PHE A 187 -12.33 -1.60 5.44
CA PHE A 187 -13.33 -1.94 6.44
C PHE A 187 -12.91 -3.15 7.25
N ALA A 188 -13.16 -3.13 8.57
CA ALA A 188 -12.88 -4.25 9.46
C ALA A 188 -13.59 -5.55 9.03
N THR A 189 -14.77 -5.43 8.41
CA THR A 189 -15.56 -6.54 7.88
C THR A 189 -14.89 -7.27 6.71
N LYS A 190 -13.93 -6.63 6.02
CA LYS A 190 -13.15 -7.26 4.94
C LYS A 190 -11.90 -7.98 5.45
N ALA A 191 -11.40 -7.61 6.62
CA ALA A 191 -10.16 -8.13 7.15
C ALA A 191 -10.26 -9.58 7.65
N ASP A 192 -11.35 -9.96 8.31
CA ASP A 192 -11.52 -11.35 8.79
C ASP A 192 -11.63 -12.36 7.62
N PRO A 193 -12.45 -12.11 6.57
CA PRO A 193 -12.47 -12.93 5.37
C PRO A 193 -11.12 -13.00 4.67
N LEU A 194 -10.41 -11.86 4.56
CA LEU A 194 -9.07 -11.83 3.96
C LEU A 194 -8.08 -12.70 4.75
N ALA A 195 -8.02 -12.55 6.06
CA ALA A 195 -7.15 -13.37 6.91
C ALA A 195 -7.52 -14.86 6.85
N ALA A 196 -8.81 -15.19 6.79
CA ALA A 196 -9.28 -16.56 6.61
C ALA A 196 -8.90 -17.15 5.24
N ALA A 197 -8.85 -16.33 4.20
CA ALA A 197 -8.49 -16.76 2.85
C ALA A 197 -7.06 -17.30 2.74
N PHE A 198 -6.16 -17.00 3.68
CA PHE A 198 -4.80 -17.58 3.74
C PHE A 198 -4.74 -18.95 4.42
N ARG A 199 -5.81 -19.38 5.10
CA ARG A 199 -5.87 -20.66 5.84
C ARG A 199 -6.62 -21.77 5.12
N SER A 200 -7.37 -21.45 4.06
CA SER A 200 -8.16 -22.40 3.26
C SER A 200 -7.30 -23.23 2.31
#